data_AF-A0A7X7BMG0-F1
#
_entry.id   AF-A0A7X7BMG0-F1
#
_cell.length_a   1.000
_cell.length_b   1.000
_cell.length_c   1.000
_cell.angle_alpha   90.00
_cell.angle_beta   90.00
_cell.angle_gamma   90.00
#
_symmetry.space_group_name_H-M   'P 1'
#
loop_
_entity.id
_entity.type
_entity.pdbx_description
1 polymer ?
#
loop_
_entity_poly.entity_id
_entity_poly.type
_entity_poly.pdbx_seq_one_letter_code
_entity_poly.pdbx_strand_id
1 'polypeptide(L)'
;MADMAFWGSNDRGIWLNKLDKYWDYVKPANLALEIEMEHLDESQVRKMPVQKFYNFLYEKYFVWKYTAPNRLATTRRYLEKHDTEQGMKSLQRIQNELFSFDKRNIEKGLEIASGINGLGIPGASG
;
A
#
# COMPACT_ATOMS: atom_id res chain seq x y z
N MET A 1 19.75 3.59 -21.72
CA MET A 1 20.75 3.91 -20.68
C MET A 1 20.04 4.71 -19.60
N ALA A 2 20.11 4.29 -18.34
CA ALA A 2 19.54 5.07 -17.24
C ALA A 2 20.24 6.44 -17.19
N ASP A 3 19.47 7.50 -16.99
CA ASP A 3 19.91 8.89 -16.93
C ASP A 3 20.77 9.09 -15.65
N MET A 4 22.04 8.68 -15.69
CA MET A 4 22.94 8.75 -14.52
C MET A 4 23.12 10.19 -14.02
N ALA A 5 22.96 11.19 -14.90
CA ALA A 5 23.00 12.60 -14.54
C ALA A 5 21.81 12.99 -13.64
N PHE A 6 20.64 12.37 -13.82
CA PHE A 6 19.49 12.57 -12.95
C PHE A 6 19.75 12.04 -11.53
N TRP A 7 20.14 10.77 -11.39
CA TRP A 7 20.28 10.12 -10.08
C TRP A 7 21.40 10.71 -9.21
N GLY A 8 22.40 11.37 -9.83
CA GLY A 8 23.45 12.11 -9.14
C GLY A 8 23.17 13.60 -8.91
N SER A 9 22.02 14.11 -9.35
CA SER A 9 21.70 15.54 -9.27
C SER A 9 21.14 15.93 -7.90
N ASN A 10 21.67 17.03 -7.35
CA ASN A 10 21.09 17.73 -6.20
C ASN A 10 20.14 18.86 -6.61
N ASP A 11 19.87 19.02 -7.92
CA ASP A 11 18.98 20.05 -8.44
C ASP A 11 17.51 19.65 -8.25
N ARG A 12 16.82 20.33 -7.35
CA ARG A 12 15.40 20.13 -7.06
C ARG A 12 14.51 20.29 -8.30
N GLY A 13 14.83 21.19 -9.23
CA GLY A 13 14.05 21.41 -10.45
C GLY A 13 14.06 20.20 -11.38
N ILE A 14 15.20 19.51 -11.46
CA ILE A 14 15.34 18.25 -12.20
C ILE A 14 14.47 17.15 -11.57
N TRP A 15 14.44 17.06 -10.23
CA TRP A 15 13.59 16.13 -9.50
C TRP A 15 12.10 16.39 -9.69
N LEU A 16 11.68 17.66 -9.58
CA LEU A 16 10.27 18.05 -9.78
C LEU A 16 9.80 17.75 -11.22
N ASN A 17 10.63 18.04 -12.23
CA ASN A 17 10.28 17.73 -13.62
C ASN A 17 10.05 16.23 -13.85
N LYS A 18 10.90 15.37 -13.30
CA LYS A 18 10.72 13.91 -13.42
C LYS A 18 9.52 13.42 -12.63
N LEU A 19 9.24 14.02 -11.46
CA LEU A 19 8.06 13.71 -10.67
C LEU A 19 6.78 14.09 -11.41
N ASP A 20 6.71 15.24 -12.07
CA ASP A 20 5.54 15.63 -12.87
C ASP A 20 5.26 14.64 -14.01
N LYS A 21 6.32 14.09 -14.63
CA LYS A 21 6.22 13.08 -15.69
C LYS A 21 5.78 11.70 -15.20
N TYR A 22 5.76 11.45 -13.89
CA TYR A 22 5.29 10.18 -13.33
C TYR A 22 3.87 9.84 -13.83
N TRP A 23 2.99 10.83 -13.86
CA TRP A 23 1.59 10.67 -14.23
C TRP A 23 1.40 10.21 -15.68
N ASP A 24 2.34 10.52 -16.58
CA ASP A 24 2.33 10.04 -17.97
C ASP A 24 2.52 8.53 -18.07
N TYR A 25 3.11 7.88 -17.04
CA TYR A 25 3.31 6.44 -16.99
C TYR A 25 2.13 5.68 -16.38
N VAL A 26 1.19 6.38 -15.74
CA VAL A 26 0.00 5.77 -15.14
C VAL A 26 -1.01 5.49 -16.24
N LYS A 27 -1.46 4.23 -16.37
CA LYS A 27 -2.48 3.87 -17.35
C LYS A 27 -3.78 4.63 -17.04
N PRO A 28 -4.52 5.14 -18.05
CA PRO A 28 -5.78 5.86 -17.82
C PRO A 28 -6.78 5.09 -16.93
N ALA A 29 -6.85 3.76 -17.07
CA ALA A 29 -7.71 2.91 -16.25
C ALA A 29 -7.35 2.88 -14.75
N ASN A 30 -6.10 3.20 -14.40
CA ASN A 30 -5.61 3.20 -13.02
C ASN A 30 -5.48 4.61 -12.44
N LEU A 31 -5.59 5.66 -13.26
CA LEU A 31 -5.31 7.04 -12.86
C LEU A 31 -6.14 7.49 -11.65
N ALA A 32 -7.44 7.17 -11.64
CA ALA A 32 -8.31 7.51 -10.52
C ALA A 32 -7.88 6.85 -9.21
N LEU A 33 -7.48 5.57 -9.27
CA LEU A 33 -6.99 4.84 -8.10
C LEU A 33 -5.63 5.37 -7.65
N GLU A 34 -4.73 5.69 -8.57
CA GLU A 34 -3.42 6.26 -8.25
C GLU A 34 -3.56 7.61 -7.54
N ILE A 35 -4.44 8.49 -8.03
CA ILE A 35 -4.74 9.78 -7.39
C ILE A 35 -5.35 9.56 -6.00
N GLU A 36 -6.25 8.58 -5.84
CA GLU A 36 -6.83 8.28 -4.54
C GLU A 36 -5.77 7.84 -3.53
N MET A 37 -4.86 6.96 -3.95
CA MET A 37 -3.79 6.44 -3.09
C MET A 37 -2.73 7.49 -2.74
N GLU A 38 -2.39 8.38 -3.68
CA GLU A 38 -1.48 9.52 -3.44
C GLU A 38 -2.01 10.46 -2.34
N HIS A 39 -3.34 10.63 -2.26
CA HIS A 39 -3.99 11.50 -1.29
C HIS A 39 -4.54 10.74 -0.07
N LEU A 40 -4.13 9.49 0.14
CA LEU A 40 -4.65 8.66 1.22
C LEU A 40 -4.28 9.24 2.59
N ASP A 41 -5.29 9.56 3.39
CA ASP A 41 -5.11 10.05 4.75
C ASP A 41 -5.03 8.89 5.75
N GLU A 42 -3.89 8.76 6.42
CA GLU A 42 -3.66 7.81 7.51
C GLU A 42 -4.77 7.85 8.57
N SER A 43 -5.27 9.04 8.89
CA SER A 43 -6.30 9.24 9.91
C SER A 43 -7.62 8.59 9.52
N GLN A 44 -7.92 8.52 8.21
CA GLN A 44 -9.11 7.86 7.69
C GLN A 44 -8.97 6.35 7.82
N VAL A 45 -7.83 5.79 7.37
CA VAL A 45 -7.57 4.34 7.41
C VAL A 45 -7.56 3.82 8.85
N ARG A 46 -6.98 4.59 9.78
CA ARG A 46 -6.96 4.25 11.21
C ARG A 46 -8.36 4.16 11.84
N LYS A 47 -9.29 5.02 11.42
CA LYS A 47 -10.65 5.10 11.98
C LYS A 47 -11.63 4.16 11.28
N MET A 48 -11.22 3.46 10.23
CA MET A 48 -12.08 2.48 9.56
C MET A 48 -12.42 1.35 10.52
N PRO A 49 -13.71 1.00 10.67
CA PRO A 49 -14.09 -0.29 11.25
C PRO A 49 -13.39 -1.42 10.49
N VAL A 50 -12.99 -2.51 11.17
CA VAL A 50 -12.21 -3.59 10.55
C VAL A 50 -12.81 -4.11 9.24
N GLN A 51 -14.14 -4.20 9.12
CA GLN A 51 -14.78 -4.64 7.87
C GLN A 51 -14.51 -3.66 6.72
N LYS A 52 -14.53 -2.34 6.99
CA LYS A 52 -14.17 -1.33 5.98
C LYS A 52 -12.69 -1.38 5.65
N PHE A 53 -11.84 -1.65 6.65
CA PHE A 53 -10.40 -1.83 6.43
C PHE A 53 -10.11 -3.07 5.55
N TYR A 54 -10.78 -4.20 5.80
CA TYR A 54 -10.73 -5.39 4.95
C TYR A 54 -11.14 -5.06 3.51
N ASN A 55 -12.29 -4.39 3.32
CA ASN A 55 -12.78 -4.02 1.99
C ASN A 55 -11.81 -3.04 1.30
N PHE A 56 -11.22 -2.10 2.05
CA PHE A 56 -10.20 -1.19 1.54
C PHE A 56 -8.96 -1.95 1.04
N LEU A 57 -8.46 -2.92 1.81
CA LEU A 57 -7.35 -3.76 1.39
C LEU A 57 -7.68 -4.54 0.11
N TYR A 58 -8.86 -5.17 0.07
CA TYR A 58 -9.28 -6.04 -1.03
C TYR A 58 -9.54 -5.27 -2.32
N GLU A 59 -10.27 -4.15 -2.25
CA GLU A 59 -10.78 -3.41 -3.42
C GLU A 59 -9.87 -2.26 -3.87
N LYS A 60 -9.04 -1.71 -2.98
CA LYS A 60 -8.22 -0.53 -3.29
C LYS A 60 -6.73 -0.82 -3.17
N TYR A 61 -6.24 -1.10 -1.97
CA TYR A 61 -4.79 -1.22 -1.73
C TYR A 61 -4.16 -2.34 -2.55
N PHE A 62 -4.77 -3.54 -2.59
CA PHE A 62 -4.22 -4.66 -3.35
C PHE A 62 -4.30 -4.42 -4.86
N VAL A 63 -5.34 -3.75 -5.34
CA VAL A 63 -5.50 -3.42 -6.76
C VAL A 63 -4.43 -2.42 -7.19
N TRP A 64 -4.15 -1.42 -6.36
CA TRP A 64 -3.10 -0.44 -6.58
C TRP A 64 -1.70 -1.09 -6.54
N LYS A 65 -1.43 -1.90 -5.52
CA LYS A 65 -0.11 -2.51 -5.30
C LYS A 65 0.21 -3.63 -6.29
N TYR A 66 -0.77 -4.46 -6.64
CA TYR A 66 -0.57 -5.67 -7.45
C TYR A 66 -1.21 -5.52 -8.83
N THR A 67 -0.47 -4.89 -9.75
CA THR A 67 -0.91 -4.69 -11.14
C THR A 67 -0.93 -5.98 -11.97
N ALA A 68 -0.26 -7.05 -11.54
CA ALA A 68 -0.29 -8.36 -12.18
C ALA A 68 -1.52 -9.18 -11.73
N PRO A 69 -2.44 -9.58 -12.64
CA PRO A 69 -3.71 -10.20 -12.26
C PRO A 69 -3.59 -11.49 -11.44
N ASN A 70 -2.60 -12.33 -11.75
CA ASN A 70 -2.33 -13.57 -11.01
C ASN A 70 -1.86 -13.30 -9.57
N ARG A 71 -1.07 -12.24 -9.36
CA ARG A 71 -0.62 -11.81 -8.03
C ARG A 71 -1.77 -11.22 -7.24
N LEU A 72 -2.60 -10.38 -7.86
CA LEU A 72 -3.80 -9.83 -7.24
C LEU A 72 -4.77 -10.94 -6.80
N ALA A 73 -5.07 -11.90 -7.67
CA ALA A 73 -5.97 -13.01 -7.34
C ALA A 73 -5.42 -13.87 -6.18
N THR A 74 -4.13 -14.17 -6.20
CA THR A 74 -3.49 -14.97 -5.14
C THR A 74 -3.50 -14.23 -3.80
N THR A 75 -3.17 -12.94 -3.79
CA THR A 75 -3.11 -12.13 -2.57
C THR A 75 -4.51 -11.92 -1.97
N ARG A 76 -5.53 -11.67 -2.78
CA ARG A 76 -6.94 -11.64 -2.36
C ARG A 76 -7.38 -12.95 -1.69
N ARG A 77 -7.06 -14.10 -2.30
CA ARG A 77 -7.34 -15.42 -1.71
C ARG A 77 -6.67 -15.63 -0.35
N TYR A 78 -5.49 -15.04 -0.12
CA TYR A 78 -4.88 -15.07 1.20
C TYR A 78 -5.59 -14.13 2.18
N LEU A 79 -5.99 -12.94 1.74
CA LEU A 79 -6.73 -11.98 2.55
C LEU A 79 -8.05 -12.56 3.06
N GLU A 80 -8.75 -13.36 2.24
CA GLU A 80 -9.99 -14.09 2.61
C GLU A 80 -9.85 -14.96 3.87
N LYS A 81 -8.63 -15.34 4.29
CA LYS A 81 -8.41 -16.02 5.58
C LYS A 81 -8.84 -15.15 6.78
N HIS A 82 -8.92 -13.84 6.60
CA HIS A 82 -9.45 -12.92 7.59
C HIS A 82 -10.99 -12.87 7.60
N ASP A 83 -11.69 -13.44 6.60
CA ASP A 83 -13.16 -13.45 6.50
C ASP A 83 -13.80 -14.52 7.40
N THR A 84 -13.40 -14.48 8.67
CA THR A 84 -13.95 -15.25 9.79
C THR A 84 -13.97 -14.36 11.02
N GLU A 85 -14.75 -14.69 12.05
CA GLU A 85 -14.78 -13.89 13.27
C GLU A 85 -13.38 -13.73 13.89
N GLN A 86 -12.62 -14.83 13.97
CA GLN A 86 -11.25 -14.80 14.50
C GLN A 86 -10.29 -14.08 13.56
N GLY A 87 -10.48 -14.24 12.24
CA GLY A 87 -9.72 -13.55 11.22
C GLY A 87 -9.87 -12.02 11.30
N MET A 88 -11.09 -11.52 11.50
CA MET A 88 -11.40 -10.11 11.68
C MET A 88 -10.83 -9.56 12.98
N LYS A 89 -10.90 -10.32 14.09
CA LYS A 89 -10.21 -9.92 15.34
C LYS A 89 -8.70 -9.78 15.14
N SER A 90 -8.08 -10.72 14.42
CA SER A 90 -6.66 -10.64 14.08
C SER A 90 -6.35 -9.42 13.21
N LEU A 91 -7.17 -9.16 12.18
CA LEU A 91 -6.99 -8.01 11.29
C LEU A 91 -7.16 -6.67 12.02
N GLN A 92 -8.13 -6.56 12.93
CA GLN A 92 -8.32 -5.38 13.76
C GLN A 92 -7.10 -5.12 14.67
N ARG A 93 -6.52 -6.19 15.23
CA ARG A 93 -5.29 -6.09 16.02
C ARG A 93 -4.13 -5.57 15.17
N ILE A 94 -3.92 -6.14 13.99
CA ILE A 94 -2.89 -5.69 13.04
C ILE A 94 -3.10 -4.23 12.66
N GLN A 95 -4.32 -3.81 12.33
CA GLN A 95 -4.66 -2.41 12.04
C GLN A 95 -4.28 -1.49 13.21
N ASN A 96 -4.61 -1.87 14.44
CA ASN A 96 -4.27 -1.07 15.63
C ASN A 96 -2.75 -0.98 15.84
N GLU A 97 -2.03 -2.09 15.68
CA GLU A 97 -0.56 -2.14 15.78
C GLU A 97 0.10 -1.26 14.70
N LEU A 98 -0.41 -1.28 13.46
CA LEU A 98 0.07 -0.46 12.34
C LEU A 98 0.01 1.04 12.62
N PHE A 99 -0.94 1.51 13.42
CA PHE A 99 -1.09 2.94 13.72
C PHE A 99 -0.61 3.33 15.11
N SER A 100 0.03 2.43 15.85
CA SER A 100 0.51 2.68 17.22
C SER A 100 1.99 2.40 17.44
N PHE A 101 2.68 1.75 16.51
CA PHE A 101 4.12 1.52 16.59
C PHE A 101 4.96 2.80 16.43
N ASP A 102 6.21 2.77 16.89
CA ASP A 102 7.17 3.85 16.61
C ASP A 102 7.55 3.82 15.13
N LYS A 103 7.08 4.81 14.35
CA LYS A 103 7.33 4.93 12.90
C LYS A 103 8.81 5.00 12.52
N ARG A 104 9.71 5.30 13.47
CA ARG A 104 11.16 5.25 13.25
C ARG A 104 11.70 3.82 13.21
N ASN A 105 10.94 2.86 13.73
CA ASN A 105 11.25 1.44 13.66
C ASN A 105 10.60 0.80 12.43
N ILE A 106 11.25 0.98 11.27
CA ILE A 106 10.78 0.49 9.97
C ILE A 106 10.60 -1.03 9.98
N GLU A 107 11.54 -1.77 10.58
CA GLU A 107 11.48 -3.23 10.68
C GLU A 107 10.20 -3.68 11.40
N LYS A 108 9.85 -3.02 12.51
CA LYS A 108 8.63 -3.33 13.24
C LYS A 108 7.38 -3.05 12.42
N GLY A 109 7.35 -1.94 11.68
CA GLY A 109 6.25 -1.62 10.77
C GLY A 109 6.05 -2.70 9.71
N LEU A 110 7.14 -3.17 9.09
CA LEU A 110 7.11 -4.23 8.09
C LEU A 110 6.69 -5.59 8.68
N GLU A 111 7.13 -5.91 9.89
CA GLU A 111 6.71 -7.11 10.62
C GLU A 111 5.20 -7.12 10.85
N ILE A 112 4.65 -6.00 11.36
CA ILE A 112 3.21 -5.85 11.61
C ILE A 112 2.42 -5.95 10.30
N ALA A 113 2.83 -5.21 9.27
CA ALA A 113 2.16 -5.19 7.97
C ALA A 113 2.17 -6.55 7.27
N SER A 114 3.26 -7.32 7.43
CA SER A 114 3.37 -8.70 6.92
C SER A 114 2.44 -9.69 7.65
N GLY A 115 1.84 -9.28 8.79
CA GLY A 115 0.79 -10.03 9.45
C GLY A 115 -0.55 -10.02 8.70
N ILE A 116 -0.75 -9.10 7.74
CA ILE A 116 -1.91 -9.12 6.87
C ILE A 116 -1.73 -10.23 5.83
N ASN A 117 -2.62 -11.23 5.84
CA ASN A 117 -2.52 -12.32 4.88
C ASN A 117 -2.60 -11.80 3.43
N GLY A 118 -1.64 -12.19 2.60
CA GLY A 118 -1.51 -11.70 1.22
C GLY A 118 -0.55 -10.50 1.06
N LEU A 119 0.00 -9.98 2.16
CA LEU A 119 1.09 -9.00 2.16
C LEU A 119 2.37 -9.65 2.72
N GLY A 120 3.37 -9.81 1.87
CA GLY A 120 4.75 -10.03 2.33
C GLY A 120 5.50 -8.70 2.42
N ILE A 121 6.76 -8.72 2.89
CA ILE A 121 7.61 -7.52 3.02
C ILE A 121 7.58 -6.61 1.76
N PRO A 122 7.69 -7.12 0.52
CA PRO A 122 7.63 -6.26 -0.68
C PRO A 122 6.25 -5.61 -0.93
N GLY A 123 5.20 -6.28 -0.46
CA GLY A 123 3.84 -5.76 -0.50
C GLY A 123 3.58 -4.73 0.59
N ALA A 124 4.17 -4.94 1.77
CA ALA A 124 3.99 -4.17 3.00
C ALA A 124 4.78 -2.85 3.05
N SER A 125 5.72 -2.62 2.12
CA SER A 125 6.60 -1.45 2.12
C SER A 125 6.06 -0.23 1.38
N GLY A 126 4.86 -0.32 0.79
CA GLY A 126 4.23 0.75 0.01
C GLY A 126 3.20 1.53 0.80
#